data_AF-A0AA43F272-F1
#
_entry.id   AF-A0AA43F272-F1
#
_cell.length_a   1.000
_cell.length_b   1.000
_cell.length_c   1.000
_cell.angle_alpha   90.00
_cell.angle_beta   90.00
_cell.angle_gamma   90.00
#
_symmetry.space_group_name_H-M   'P 1'
#
loop_
_entity.id
_entity.type
_entity.pdbx_description
1 polymer ?
#
loop_
_entity_poly.entity_id
_entity_poly.type
_entity_poly.pdbx_seq_one_letter_code
_entity_poly.pdbx_strand_id
1 'polypeptide(L)'
;MTEDLRRIARRRAGAKLGLYIHAGVYIAVNAFLAVVQWQATPHLHWNLWPLAGWGLGLAIHATAVLLGASGLRERMEAEELKKLESR
;
A
#
# COMPACT_ATOMS: atom_id res chain seq x y z
N MET A 1 27.58 -3.78 -6.40
CA MET A 1 26.73 -4.37 -7.47
C MET A 1 25.82 -5.47 -6.94
N THR A 2 26.31 -6.61 -6.45
CA THR A 2 25.47 -7.69 -5.89
C THR A 2 24.77 -7.32 -4.59
N GLU A 3 25.42 -6.55 -3.70
CA GLU A 3 24.84 -6.05 -2.44
C GLU A 3 23.68 -5.07 -2.71
N ASP A 4 23.85 -4.15 -3.67
CA ASP A 4 22.85 -3.13 -4.04
C ASP A 4 21.59 -3.75 -4.65
N LEU A 5 21.75 -4.70 -5.57
CA LEU A 5 20.66 -5.47 -6.15
C LEU A 5 19.87 -6.23 -5.06
N ARG A 6 20.58 -6.81 -4.08
CA ARG A 6 19.96 -7.52 -2.96
C ARG A 6 19.18 -6.57 -2.05
N ARG A 7 19.69 -5.36 -1.81
CA ARG A 7 19.00 -4.29 -1.06
C ARG A 7 17.72 -3.84 -1.75
N ILE A 8 17.77 -3.58 -3.06
CA ILE A 8 16.61 -3.18 -3.88
C ILE A 8 15.56 -4.31 -3.89
N ALA A 9 15.99 -5.55 -4.07
CA ALA A 9 15.10 -6.71 -4.05
C ALA A 9 14.37 -6.86 -2.70
N ARG A 10 15.09 -6.76 -1.56
CA ARG A 10 14.49 -6.81 -0.22
C ARG A 10 13.49 -5.67 0.00
N ARG A 11 13.82 -4.45 -0.42
CA ARG A 11 12.91 -3.30 -0.30
C ARG A 11 11.63 -3.50 -1.10
N ARG A 12 11.74 -3.92 -2.36
CA ARG A 12 10.58 -4.18 -3.22
C ARG A 12 9.73 -5.34 -2.68
N ALA A 13 10.36 -6.39 -2.17
CA ALA A 13 9.67 -7.51 -1.54
C ALA A 13 8.93 -7.08 -0.26
N GLY A 14 9.56 -6.28 0.60
CA GLY A 14 8.94 -5.76 1.82
C GLY A 14 7.75 -4.85 1.54
N ALA A 15 7.85 -3.97 0.54
CA ALA A 15 6.73 -3.11 0.13
C ALA A 15 5.52 -3.93 -0.39
N LYS A 16 5.77 -4.96 -1.20
CA LYS A 16 4.73 -5.88 -1.67
C LYS A 16 4.10 -6.68 -0.54
N LEU A 17 4.92 -7.15 0.42
CA LEU A 17 4.42 -7.87 1.59
C LEU A 17 3.52 -6.98 2.45
N GLY A 18 3.91 -5.72 2.69
CA GLY A 18 3.08 -4.74 3.39
C GLY A 18 1.73 -4.53 2.70
N LEU A 19 1.73 -4.43 1.37
CA LEU A 19 0.50 -4.35 0.58
C LEU A 19 -0.40 -5.59 0.74
N TYR A 20 0.17 -6.80 0.67
CA TYR A 20 -0.61 -8.04 0.85
C TYR A 20 -1.21 -8.16 2.24
N ILE A 21 -0.46 -7.79 3.29
CA ILE A 21 -0.97 -7.76 4.65
C ILE A 21 -2.13 -6.77 4.75
N HIS A 22 -1.98 -5.57 4.21
CA HIS A 22 -3.02 -4.55 4.26
C HIS A 22 -4.29 -4.99 3.50
N ALA A 23 -4.13 -5.61 2.34
CA ALA A 23 -5.24 -6.19 1.58
C ALA A 23 -5.93 -7.33 2.35
N GLY A 24 -5.18 -8.19 3.02
CA GLY A 24 -5.73 -9.26 3.85
C GLY A 24 -6.53 -8.73 5.03
N VAL A 25 -5.98 -7.75 5.76
CA VAL A 25 -6.69 -7.08 6.87
C VAL A 25 -7.95 -6.37 6.36
N TYR A 26 -7.86 -5.69 5.23
CA TYR A 26 -9.01 -5.03 4.61
C TYR A 26 -10.15 -6.01 4.32
N ILE A 27 -9.85 -7.16 3.71
CA ILE A 27 -10.84 -8.20 3.42
C ILE A 27 -11.42 -8.75 4.73
N ALA A 28 -10.59 -9.10 5.70
CA ALA A 28 -11.02 -9.68 6.97
C ALA A 28 -11.96 -8.74 7.75
N VAL A 29 -11.59 -7.46 7.86
CA VAL A 29 -12.41 -6.48 8.58
C VAL A 29 -13.72 -6.21 7.84
N ASN A 30 -13.70 -6.03 6.52
CA ASN A 30 -14.93 -5.78 5.78
C ASN A 30 -15.87 -7.00 5.78
N ALA A 31 -15.34 -8.22 5.71
CA ALA A 31 -16.14 -9.44 5.87
C ALA A 31 -16.79 -9.49 7.26
N PHE A 32 -16.04 -9.19 8.32
CA PHE A 32 -16.59 -9.09 9.68
C PHE A 32 -17.69 -8.03 9.78
N LEU A 33 -17.46 -6.81 9.26
CA LEU A 33 -18.45 -5.74 9.27
C LEU A 33 -19.71 -6.10 8.47
N ALA A 34 -19.57 -6.85 7.35
CA ALA A 34 -20.70 -7.36 6.59
C ALA A 34 -21.54 -8.37 7.39
N VAL A 35 -20.89 -9.28 8.12
CA VAL A 35 -21.58 -10.21 9.03
C VAL A 35 -22.31 -9.46 10.14
N VAL A 36 -21.66 -8.47 10.76
CA VAL A 36 -22.27 -7.64 11.82
C VAL A 36 -23.47 -6.87 11.29
N GLN A 37 -23.36 -6.24 10.11
CA GLN A 37 -24.48 -5.56 9.47
C GLN A 37 -25.66 -6.51 9.25
N TRP A 38 -25.40 -7.70 8.68
CA TRP A 38 -26.45 -8.64 8.37
C TRP A 38 -27.23 -9.09 9.62
N GLN A 39 -26.54 -9.21 10.76
CA GLN A 39 -27.15 -9.58 12.04
C GLN A 39 -27.83 -8.41 12.76
N ALA A 40 -27.24 -7.21 12.75
CA ALA A 40 -27.70 -6.09 13.56
C ALA A 40 -28.70 -5.18 12.82
N THR A 41 -28.41 -4.85 11.55
CA THR A 41 -29.15 -3.83 10.79
C THR A 41 -29.20 -4.20 9.30
N PRO A 42 -29.93 -5.26 8.91
CA PRO A 42 -29.95 -5.77 7.54
C PRO A 42 -30.48 -4.77 6.49
N HIS A 43 -31.22 -3.75 6.91
CA HIS A 43 -31.79 -2.71 6.04
C HIS A 43 -30.89 -1.46 5.89
N LEU A 44 -29.79 -1.36 6.64
CA LEU A 44 -28.89 -0.21 6.64
C LEU A 44 -27.50 -0.64 6.18
N HIS A 45 -27.13 -0.24 4.95
CA HIS A 45 -25.87 -0.63 4.33
C HIS A 45 -24.65 0.20 4.80
N TRP A 46 -24.51 0.41 6.11
CA TRP A 46 -23.45 1.26 6.66
C TRP A 46 -22.02 0.71 6.44
N ASN A 47 -21.85 -0.60 6.21
CA ASN A 47 -20.55 -1.21 5.88
C ASN A 47 -19.94 -0.69 4.55
N LEU A 48 -20.75 -0.09 3.68
CA LEU A 48 -20.29 0.45 2.39
C LEU A 48 -19.37 1.66 2.57
N TRP A 49 -19.55 2.44 3.65
CA TRP A 49 -18.70 3.59 3.95
C TRP A 49 -17.25 3.22 4.28
N PRO A 50 -16.97 2.31 5.25
CA PRO A 50 -15.62 1.84 5.49
C PRO A 50 -15.05 1.05 4.30
N LEU A 51 -15.87 0.27 3.59
CA LEU A 51 -15.45 -0.40 2.36
C LEU A 51 -14.94 0.61 1.32
N ALA A 52 -15.72 1.63 1.00
CA ALA A 52 -15.36 2.64 0.00
C ALA A 52 -14.17 3.52 0.46
N GLY A 53 -14.21 4.03 1.68
CA GLY A 53 -13.17 4.91 2.22
C GLY A 53 -11.81 4.21 2.36
N TRP A 54 -11.79 3.02 2.98
CA TRP A 54 -10.55 2.28 3.15
C TRP A 54 -10.11 1.58 1.88
N GLY A 55 -11.05 1.15 1.03
CA GLY A 55 -10.75 0.57 -0.29
C GLY A 55 -10.04 1.55 -1.20
N LEU A 56 -10.43 2.83 -1.16
CA LEU A 56 -9.73 3.89 -1.89
C LEU A 56 -8.30 4.09 -1.36
N GLY A 57 -8.11 4.11 -0.04
CA GLY A 57 -6.77 4.19 0.57
C GLY A 57 -5.87 3.03 0.18
N LEU A 58 -6.41 1.80 0.18
CA LEU A 58 -5.70 0.60 -0.27
C LEU A 58 -5.34 0.68 -1.75
N ALA A 59 -6.25 1.15 -2.61
CA ALA A 59 -6.01 1.31 -4.05
C ALA A 59 -4.88 2.32 -4.32
N ILE A 60 -4.88 3.47 -3.63
CA ILE A 60 -3.81 4.46 -3.72
C ILE A 60 -2.47 3.86 -3.27
N HIS A 61 -2.46 3.15 -2.14
CA HIS A 61 -1.24 2.51 -1.62
C HIS A 61 -0.71 1.42 -2.57
N ALA A 62 -1.60 0.58 -3.10
CA ALA A 62 -1.27 -0.43 -4.11
C ALA A 62 -0.66 0.19 -5.35
N THR A 63 -1.25 1.27 -5.84
CA THR A 63 -0.77 2.01 -7.02
C THR A 63 0.63 2.59 -6.77
N ALA A 64 0.87 3.17 -5.59
CA ALA A 64 2.20 3.69 -5.22
C ALA A 64 3.26 2.57 -5.15
N VAL A 65 2.91 1.40 -4.61
CA VAL A 65 3.84 0.25 -4.49
C VAL A 65 4.09 -0.42 -5.84
N LEU A 66 3.06 -0.59 -6.66
CA LEU A 66 3.13 -1.31 -7.94
C LEU A 66 3.66 -0.46 -9.09
N LEU A 67 3.26 0.82 -9.19
CA LEU A 67 3.74 1.75 -10.22
C LEU A 67 5.07 2.42 -9.86
N GLY A 68 5.69 2.02 -8.76
CA GLY A 68 7.10 2.30 -8.54
C GLY A 68 7.39 3.67 -7.94
N ALA A 69 6.76 4.00 -6.81
CA ALA A 69 7.31 5.01 -5.89
C ALA A 69 8.79 4.71 -5.55
N SER A 70 9.23 3.45 -5.68
CA SER A 70 10.65 3.07 -5.61
C SER A 70 11.52 3.72 -6.70
N GLY A 71 11.06 3.78 -7.96
CA GLY A 71 11.79 4.43 -9.05
C GLY A 71 11.77 5.95 -8.94
N LEU A 72 10.66 6.54 -8.50
CA LEU A 72 10.60 7.98 -8.22
C LEU A 72 11.56 8.36 -7.08
N ARG A 73 11.61 7.54 -6.02
CA ARG A 73 12.50 7.73 -4.88
C ARG A 73 13.98 7.58 -5.28
N GLU A 74 14.33 6.62 -6.13
CA GLU A 74 15.67 6.47 -6.69
C GLU A 74 16.08 7.71 -7.52
N ARG A 75 15.16 8.30 -8.29
CA ARG A 75 15.42 9.53 -9.05
C ARG A 75 15.65 10.74 -8.14
N MET A 76 14.83 10.91 -7.11
CA MET A 76 15.00 11.99 -6.12
C MET A 76 16.32 11.84 -5.35
N GLU A 77 16.70 10.63 -4.97
CA GLU A 77 18.00 10.36 -4.32
C GLU A 77 19.17 10.72 -5.26
N ALA A 78 19.07 10.36 -6.55
CA ALA A 78 20.11 10.68 -7.53
C ALA A 78 20.25 12.19 -7.80
N GLU A 79 19.14 12.93 -7.84
CA GLU A 79 19.17 14.40 -7.97
C GLU A 79 19.87 15.07 -6.78
N GLU A 80 19.60 14.60 -5.57
CA GLU A 80 20.14 15.22 -4.36
C GLU A 80 21.62 14.90 -4.13
N LEU A 81 22.07 13.70 -4.52
CA LEU A 81 23.50 13.39 -4.62
C LEU A 81 24.21 14.33 -5.59
N LYS A 82 23.62 14.57 -6.77
CA LYS A 82 24.21 15.43 -7.80
C LYS A 82 24.36 16.88 -7.32
N LYS A 83 23.39 17.40 -6.55
CA LYS A 83 23.50 18.74 -5.94
C LYS A 83 24.63 18.83 -4.92
N LEU A 84 24.84 17.77 -4.12
CA LEU A 84 25.90 17.73 -3.11
C LEU A 84 27.29 17.63 -3.74
N GLU A 85 27.43 16.92 -4.86
CA GLU A 85 28.70 16.81 -5.61
C GLU A 85 29.07 18.10 -6.36
N SER A 86 28.08 18.92 -6.73
CA SER A 86 28.30 20.20 -7.44
C SER A 86 28.67 21.38 -6.51
N ARG A 87 28.86 21.14 -5.22
CA ARG A 87 29.05 22.15 -4.17
C ARG A 87 30.43 22.05 -3.55
#